data_AF-A0A7K4F3H2-F1
#
_entry.id   AF-A0A7K4F3H2-F1
#
_cell.length_a   1.000
_cell.length_b   1.000
_cell.length_c   1.000
_cell.angle_alpha   90.00
_cell.angle_beta   90.00
_cell.angle_gamma   90.00
#
_symmetry.space_group_name_H-M   'P 1'
#
loop_
_entity.id
_entity.type
_entity.pdbx_description
1 polymer ?
#
loop_
_entity_poly.entity_id
_entity_poly.type
_entity_poly.pdbx_seq_one_letter_code
_entity_poly.pdbx_strand_id
1 'polypeptide(L)'
;MAKGRMRYWKITSEELSGYDYDEKNLLNWEIKCIREPEDSAQFIGVFMYKHGTAYDYESVKGICYFHNNIDRKEVPSITGFLQGKFGGKEMEKGERIFLKDSKEIYSAKDISSLAKEMENKFNTKAIISLEFEGITAEQLKEAGLPEAKLLPIPT
;
A
#
# COMPACT_ATOMS: atom_id res chain seq x y z
N MET A 1 4.39 23.17 -16.08
CA MET A 1 5.00 22.71 -14.82
C MET A 1 5.53 21.31 -15.03
N ALA A 2 6.76 21.01 -14.60
CA ALA A 2 7.34 19.69 -14.79
C ALA A 2 6.43 18.63 -14.13
N LYS A 3 6.12 17.55 -14.86
CA LYS A 3 5.40 16.38 -14.36
C LYS A 3 6.34 15.56 -13.46
N GLY A 4 6.72 16.15 -12.33
CA GLY A 4 7.48 15.44 -11.29
C GLY A 4 6.62 14.40 -10.59
N ARG A 5 7.25 13.47 -9.90
CA ARG A 5 6.52 12.54 -9.03
C ARG A 5 5.99 13.29 -7.82
N MET A 6 4.83 12.85 -7.31
CA MET A 6 4.22 13.41 -6.10
C MET A 6 3.94 12.29 -5.13
N ARG A 7 4.48 12.38 -3.92
CA ARG A 7 4.30 11.37 -2.88
C ARG A 7 3.50 11.96 -1.74
N TYR A 8 2.49 11.25 -1.28
CA TYR A 8 1.71 11.59 -0.09
C TYR A 8 1.94 10.54 0.98
N TRP A 9 1.89 10.96 2.24
CA TRP A 9 2.09 10.09 3.40
C TRP A 9 1.14 10.45 4.54
N LYS A 10 1.05 9.57 5.54
CA LYS A 10 0.17 9.76 6.72
C LYS A 10 -1.30 9.89 6.35
N ILE A 11 -1.73 9.27 5.26
CA ILE A 11 -3.14 9.18 4.89
C ILE A 11 -3.77 8.07 5.73
N THR A 12 -4.92 8.31 6.35
CA THR A 12 -5.69 7.27 7.06
C THR A 12 -6.62 6.54 6.12
N SER A 13 -7.13 5.39 6.55
CA SER A 13 -8.08 4.61 5.77
C SER A 13 -9.40 5.36 5.56
N GLU A 14 -9.83 6.22 6.50
CA GLU A 14 -10.99 7.09 6.37
C GLU A 14 -10.79 8.19 5.34
N GLU A 15 -9.67 8.92 5.40
CA GLU A 15 -9.40 10.01 4.47
C GLU A 15 -9.33 9.51 3.03
N LEU A 16 -8.63 8.39 2.81
CA LEU A 16 -8.48 7.81 1.47
C LEU A 16 -9.82 7.46 0.82
N SER A 17 -10.83 7.08 1.61
CA SER A 17 -12.15 6.74 1.08
C SER A 17 -12.86 7.91 0.37
N GLY A 18 -12.44 9.15 0.65
CA GLY A 18 -12.97 10.36 0.03
C GLY A 18 -12.16 10.89 -1.16
N TYR A 19 -11.05 10.25 -1.53
CA TYR A 19 -10.22 10.70 -2.65
C TYR A 19 -10.73 10.16 -3.98
N ASP A 20 -10.55 10.93 -5.05
CA ASP A 20 -11.05 10.61 -6.40
C ASP A 20 -10.01 10.93 -7.49
N TYR A 21 -8.80 10.40 -7.30
CA TYR A 21 -7.70 10.56 -8.27
C TYR A 21 -7.85 9.56 -9.43
N ASP A 22 -7.24 9.90 -10.58
CA ASP A 22 -7.17 8.96 -11.71
C ASP A 22 -6.16 7.84 -11.41
N GLU A 23 -6.65 6.60 -11.32
CA GLU A 23 -5.87 5.40 -11.04
C GLU A 23 -4.70 5.19 -12.02
N LYS A 24 -4.80 5.71 -13.25
CA LYS A 24 -3.71 5.60 -14.22
C LYS A 24 -2.45 6.36 -13.77
N ASN A 25 -2.62 7.36 -12.91
CA ASN A 25 -1.54 8.19 -12.41
C ASN A 25 -0.89 7.64 -11.13
N LEU A 26 -1.53 6.70 -10.43
CA LEU A 26 -0.95 6.06 -9.25
C LEU A 26 0.16 5.09 -9.68
N LEU A 27 1.40 5.37 -9.28
CA LEU A 27 2.56 4.51 -9.51
C LEU A 27 2.69 3.41 -8.46
N ASN A 28 2.44 3.75 -7.20
CA ASN A 28 2.49 2.79 -6.10
C ASN A 28 1.74 3.28 -4.88
N TRP A 29 1.40 2.32 -4.03
CA TRP A 29 0.82 2.57 -2.72
C TRP A 29 1.38 1.57 -1.70
N GLU A 30 1.39 2.00 -0.44
CA GLU A 30 1.74 1.19 0.73
C GLU A 30 0.74 1.48 1.84
N ILE A 31 0.25 0.43 2.50
CA ILE A 31 -0.51 0.46 3.74
C ILE A 31 0.40 -0.13 4.82
N LYS A 32 0.94 0.72 5.69
CA LYS A 32 1.70 0.29 6.86
C LYS A 32 0.74 0.10 8.03
N CYS A 33 0.44 -1.16 8.35
CA CYS A 33 -0.44 -1.57 9.43
C CYS A 33 0.36 -1.81 10.71
N ILE A 34 0.36 -0.85 11.63
CA ILE A 34 1.10 -0.92 12.90
C ILE A 34 0.24 -1.63 13.95
N ARG A 35 0.77 -2.62 14.66
CA ARG A 35 0.02 -3.36 15.70
C ARG A 35 -0.28 -2.45 16.89
N GLU A 36 -1.48 -2.59 17.44
CA GLU A 36 -1.89 -1.92 18.68
C GLU A 36 -1.89 -2.91 19.86
N PRO A 37 -1.36 -2.53 21.05
CA PRO A 37 -0.59 -1.31 21.29
C PRO A 37 0.75 -1.32 20.54
N GLU A 38 1.28 -0.14 20.20
CA GLU A 38 2.59 -0.01 19.55
C GLU A 38 3.71 -0.48 20.48
N ASP A 39 4.07 -1.76 20.39
CA ASP A 39 5.20 -2.37 21.09
C ASP A 39 6.10 -3.13 20.10
N SER A 40 7.40 -3.17 20.39
CA SER A 40 8.38 -3.95 19.65
C SER A 40 8.39 -3.69 18.12
N ALA A 41 7.93 -2.52 17.68
CA ALA A 41 7.82 -2.14 16.26
C ALA A 41 7.12 -3.20 15.39
N GLN A 42 6.06 -3.83 15.87
CA GLN A 42 5.30 -4.83 15.11
C GLN A 42 4.44 -4.18 14.03
N PHE A 43 4.66 -4.53 12.76
CA PHE A 43 3.81 -4.04 11.67
C PHE A 43 3.83 -4.95 10.44
N ILE A 44 2.80 -4.77 9.62
CA ILE A 44 2.63 -5.41 8.30
C ILE A 44 2.56 -4.28 7.26
N GLY A 45 3.51 -4.22 6.35
CA GLY A 45 3.48 -3.29 5.22
C GLY A 45 2.94 -4.00 3.97
N VAL A 46 1.71 -3.69 3.57
CA VAL A 46 1.10 -4.20 2.32
C VAL A 46 1.29 -3.16 1.23
N PHE A 47 1.82 -3.54 0.08
CA PHE A 47 2.17 -2.58 -0.95
C PHE A 47 2.04 -3.16 -2.36
N MET A 48 1.99 -2.26 -3.33
CA MET A 48 1.99 -2.62 -4.74
C MET A 48 2.70 -1.56 -5.58
N TYR A 49 3.55 -2.02 -6.49
CA TYR A 49 4.20 -1.19 -7.50
C TYR A 49 3.59 -1.45 -8.87
N LYS A 50 3.22 -0.40 -9.60
CA LYS A 50 2.62 -0.50 -10.93
C LYS A 50 3.50 -1.22 -11.94
N HIS A 51 4.81 -1.07 -11.84
CA HIS A 51 5.79 -1.75 -12.68
C HIS A 51 6.29 -3.08 -12.10
N GLY A 52 5.65 -3.55 -11.02
CA GLY A 52 5.98 -4.77 -10.29
C GLY A 52 7.06 -4.57 -9.22
N THR A 53 7.11 -5.52 -8.30
CA THR A 53 8.05 -5.54 -7.18
C THR A 53 9.27 -6.37 -7.56
N ALA A 54 10.47 -5.83 -7.30
CA ALA A 54 11.71 -6.53 -7.56
C ALA A 54 11.83 -7.83 -6.73
N TYR A 55 12.03 -8.93 -7.45
CA TYR A 55 12.34 -10.27 -6.94
C TYR A 55 13.58 -10.77 -7.69
N ASP A 56 14.76 -10.60 -7.08
CA ASP A 56 16.05 -10.84 -7.75
C ASP A 56 16.18 -9.99 -9.01
N TYR A 57 16.31 -10.62 -10.18
CA TYR A 57 16.45 -9.95 -11.48
C TYR A 57 15.10 -9.81 -12.21
N GLU A 58 14.00 -10.26 -11.59
CA GLU A 58 12.67 -10.22 -12.17
C GLU A 58 11.78 -9.19 -11.46
N SER A 59 10.79 -8.67 -12.19
CA SER A 59 9.72 -7.86 -11.62
C SER A 59 8.45 -8.70 -11.51
N VAL A 60 7.92 -8.81 -10.29
CA VAL A 60 6.72 -9.60 -9.98
C VAL A 60 5.52 -8.68 -9.87
N LYS A 61 4.47 -8.94 -10.65
CA LYS A 61 3.19 -8.24 -10.54
C LYS A 61 2.32 -8.86 -9.46
N GLY A 62 1.45 -8.04 -8.88
CA GLY A 62 0.56 -8.40 -7.78
C GLY A 62 0.94 -7.74 -6.45
N ILE A 63 0.12 -8.03 -5.44
CA ILE A 63 0.27 -7.49 -4.09
C ILE A 63 1.46 -8.16 -3.42
N CYS A 64 2.24 -7.36 -2.72
CA CYS A 64 3.30 -7.83 -1.85
C CYS A 64 3.01 -7.35 -0.43
N TYR A 65 3.50 -8.09 0.54
CA TYR A 65 3.61 -7.54 1.88
C TYR A 65 4.94 -7.92 2.50
N PHE A 66 5.35 -7.11 3.46
CA PHE A 66 6.45 -7.43 4.34
C PHE A 66 5.99 -7.29 5.78
N HIS A 67 6.64 -7.99 6.68
CA HIS A 67 6.34 -7.89 8.10
C HIS A 67 7.60 -7.59 8.90
N ASN A 68 7.41 -6.96 10.05
CA ASN A 68 8.47 -6.71 11.01
C ASN A 68 8.01 -7.16 12.38
N ASN A 69 8.82 -8.00 13.03
CA ASN A 69 8.58 -8.52 14.39
C ASN A 69 7.20 -9.19 14.58
N ILE A 70 6.59 -9.70 13.51
CA ILE A 70 5.37 -10.50 13.57
C ILE A 70 5.74 -11.97 13.86
N ASP A 71 5.01 -12.65 14.75
CA ASP A 71 5.24 -14.06 15.01
C ASP A 71 5.05 -14.86 13.72
N ARG A 72 5.99 -15.75 13.43
CA ARG A 72 5.99 -16.57 12.22
C ARG A 72 4.71 -17.39 12.05
N LYS A 73 4.03 -17.73 13.15
CA LYS A 73 2.75 -18.45 13.14
C LYS A 73 1.58 -17.60 12.63
N GLU A 74 1.69 -16.28 12.68
CA GLU A 74 0.65 -15.36 12.17
C GLU A 74 0.77 -15.15 10.66
N VAL A 75 1.96 -15.31 10.09
CA VAL A 75 2.25 -15.10 8.65
C VAL A 75 1.27 -15.85 7.74
N PRO A 76 0.95 -17.15 7.95
CA PRO A 76 -0.04 -17.84 7.13
C PRO A 76 -1.45 -17.23 7.18
N SER A 77 -1.83 -16.63 8.32
CA SER A 77 -3.14 -15.95 8.47
C SER A 77 -3.19 -14.65 7.66
N ILE A 78 -2.08 -13.91 7.63
CA ILE A 78 -1.94 -12.68 6.84
C ILE A 78 -1.92 -13.02 5.35
N THR A 79 -1.09 -13.99 4.94
CA THR A 79 -1.04 -14.48 3.55
C THR A 79 -2.41 -14.97 3.10
N GLY A 80 -3.05 -15.86 3.88
CA GLY A 80 -4.34 -16.45 3.53
C GLY A 80 -5.46 -15.40 3.44
N PHE A 81 -5.42 -14.36 4.28
CA PHE A 81 -6.34 -13.23 4.15
C PHE A 81 -6.17 -12.50 2.82
N LEU A 82 -4.95 -12.08 2.47
CA LEU A 82 -4.69 -11.34 1.25
C LEU A 82 -4.95 -12.20 -0.01
N GLN A 83 -4.51 -13.46 -0.01
CA GLN A 83 -4.80 -14.42 -1.08
C GLN A 83 -6.29 -14.69 -1.24
N GLY A 84 -7.05 -14.80 -0.15
CA GLY A 84 -8.49 -15.00 -0.21
C GLY A 84 -9.22 -13.86 -0.94
N LYS A 85 -8.66 -12.64 -0.92
CA LYS A 85 -9.26 -11.47 -1.58
C LYS A 85 -8.77 -11.26 -3.01
N PHE A 86 -7.47 -11.45 -3.24
CA PHE A 86 -6.82 -11.05 -4.49
C PHE A 86 -6.26 -12.22 -5.29
N GLY A 87 -6.27 -13.43 -4.73
CA GLY A 87 -5.64 -14.61 -5.30
C GLY A 87 -4.12 -14.48 -5.32
N GLY A 88 -3.51 -15.02 -6.37
CA GLY A 88 -2.07 -14.98 -6.59
C GLY A 88 -1.32 -16.13 -5.93
N LYS A 89 -0.19 -16.48 -6.55
CA LYS A 89 0.71 -17.54 -6.07
C LYS A 89 1.62 -16.98 -4.99
N GLU A 90 1.59 -17.59 -3.81
CA GLU A 90 2.52 -17.27 -2.73
C GLU A 90 3.97 -17.58 -3.15
N MET A 91 4.83 -16.60 -2.98
CA MET A 91 6.28 -16.73 -3.05
C MET A 91 6.89 -15.95 -1.89
N GLU A 92 7.91 -16.50 -1.25
CA GLU A 92 8.51 -15.90 -0.06
C GLU A 92 10.00 -15.61 -0.26
N LYS A 93 10.46 -14.47 0.27
CA LYS A 93 11.87 -14.09 0.31
C LYS A 93 12.20 -13.29 1.57
N GLY A 94 12.73 -13.98 2.57
CA GLY A 94 12.95 -13.42 3.90
C GLY A 94 11.61 -12.97 4.49
N GLU A 95 11.53 -11.76 5.04
CA GLU A 95 10.30 -11.21 5.62
C GLU A 95 9.30 -10.65 4.59
N ARG A 96 9.54 -10.89 3.29
CA ARG A 96 8.67 -10.46 2.19
C ARG A 96 7.91 -11.62 1.57
N ILE A 97 6.61 -11.44 1.42
CA ILE A 97 5.72 -12.37 0.76
C ILE A 97 5.14 -11.67 -0.48
N PHE A 98 5.14 -12.39 -1.58
CA PHE A 98 4.63 -11.95 -2.87
C PHE A 98 3.42 -12.81 -3.21
N LEU A 99 2.32 -12.17 -3.61
CA LEU A 99 1.17 -12.83 -4.20
C LEU A 99 1.26 -12.64 -5.71
N LYS A 100 2.15 -13.42 -6.33
CA LYS A 100 2.46 -13.29 -7.76
C LYS A 100 1.18 -13.47 -8.59
N ASP A 101 0.97 -12.55 -9.53
CA ASP A 101 -0.18 -12.51 -10.43
C ASP A 101 -1.52 -12.36 -9.69
N SER A 102 -1.51 -11.85 -8.45
CA SER A 102 -2.75 -11.46 -7.76
C SER A 102 -3.42 -10.28 -8.46
N LYS A 103 -4.73 -10.10 -8.24
CA LYS A 103 -5.48 -8.93 -8.69
C LYS A 103 -4.80 -7.64 -8.21
N GLU A 104 -4.52 -6.73 -9.14
CA GLU A 104 -3.98 -5.40 -8.84
C GLU A 104 -5.13 -4.42 -8.51
N ILE A 105 -4.92 -3.53 -7.54
CA ILE A 105 -5.89 -2.49 -7.13
C ILE A 105 -5.23 -1.11 -7.12
N TYR A 106 -5.90 -0.08 -7.64
CA TYR A 106 -5.36 1.28 -7.70
C TYR A 106 -6.36 2.34 -7.21
N SER A 107 -7.65 1.99 -7.18
CA SER A 107 -8.71 2.88 -6.70
C SER A 107 -8.52 3.23 -5.22
N ALA A 108 -8.83 4.49 -4.89
CA ALA A 108 -8.82 4.96 -3.51
C ALA A 108 -9.77 4.12 -2.63
N LYS A 109 -10.91 3.70 -3.18
CA LYS A 109 -11.91 2.87 -2.50
C LYS A 109 -11.39 1.48 -2.16
N ASP A 110 -10.74 0.79 -3.10
CA ASP A 110 -10.22 -0.56 -2.86
C ASP A 110 -9.08 -0.54 -1.83
N ILE A 111 -8.16 0.42 -1.94
CA ILE A 111 -7.03 0.56 -1.01
C ILE A 111 -7.53 0.96 0.38
N SER A 112 -8.49 1.89 0.48
CA SER A 112 -9.14 2.26 1.75
C SER A 112 -9.87 1.07 2.38
N SER A 113 -10.61 0.30 1.59
CA SER A 113 -11.31 -0.90 2.07
C SER A 113 -10.32 -1.93 2.60
N LEU A 114 -9.22 -2.20 1.87
CA LEU A 114 -8.18 -3.11 2.33
C LEU A 114 -7.55 -2.61 3.64
N ALA A 115 -7.23 -1.33 3.74
CA ALA A 115 -6.67 -0.75 4.97
C ALA A 115 -7.61 -0.96 6.17
N LYS A 116 -8.90 -0.64 6.04
CA LYS A 116 -9.91 -0.84 7.10
C LYS A 116 -10.03 -2.30 7.51
N GLU A 117 -10.01 -3.22 6.56
CA GLU A 117 -10.09 -4.63 6.89
C GLU A 117 -8.83 -5.15 7.57
N MET A 118 -7.65 -4.66 7.20
CA MET A 118 -6.39 -4.98 7.88
C MET A 118 -6.39 -4.44 9.32
N GLU A 119 -6.87 -3.19 9.52
CA GLU A 119 -7.04 -2.57 10.84
C GLU A 119 -7.91 -3.45 11.73
N ASN A 120 -9.09 -3.84 11.25
CA ASN A 120 -10.04 -4.65 12.00
C ASN A 120 -9.56 -6.09 12.24
N LYS A 121 -9.03 -6.76 11.20
CA LYS A 121 -8.69 -8.19 11.28
C LYS A 121 -7.45 -8.46 12.13
N PHE A 122 -6.47 -7.56 12.07
CA PHE A 122 -5.17 -7.75 12.72
C PHE A 122 -4.95 -6.80 13.89
N ASN A 123 -5.96 -6.06 14.34
CA ASN A 123 -5.82 -5.07 15.42
C ASN A 123 -4.64 -4.13 15.16
N THR A 124 -4.72 -3.45 14.02
CA THR A 124 -3.68 -2.53 13.55
C THR A 124 -4.24 -1.15 13.28
N LYS A 125 -3.33 -0.17 13.16
CA LYS A 125 -3.62 1.18 12.66
C LYS A 125 -2.88 1.40 11.36
N ALA A 126 -3.59 1.82 10.31
CA ALA A 126 -3.01 2.00 9.00
C ALA A 126 -2.43 3.41 8.80
N ILE A 127 -1.23 3.46 8.22
CA ILE A 127 -0.63 4.66 7.66
C ILE A 127 -0.40 4.40 6.17
N ILE A 128 -1.09 5.15 5.32
CA ILE A 128 -1.07 4.95 3.88
C ILE A 128 -0.16 5.98 3.22
N SER A 129 0.62 5.50 2.25
CA SER A 129 1.42 6.32 1.34
C SER A 129 1.01 6.05 -0.10
N LEU A 130 0.95 7.11 -0.91
CA LEU A 130 0.59 7.07 -2.33
C LEU A 130 1.65 7.82 -3.13
N GLU A 131 2.04 7.29 -4.29
CA GLU A 131 2.96 7.98 -5.20
C GLU A 131 2.36 8.05 -6.60
N PHE A 132 2.41 9.24 -7.18
CA PHE A 132 1.81 9.56 -8.46
C PHE A 132 2.83 10.06 -9.48
N GLU A 133 2.53 9.84 -10.76
CA GLU A 133 3.26 10.38 -11.89
C GLU A 133 2.31 10.80 -13.01
N GLY A 134 2.72 11.79 -13.81
CA GLY A 134 1.95 12.25 -14.96
C GLY A 134 0.71 13.07 -14.60
N ILE A 135 0.61 13.56 -13.36
CA ILE A 135 -0.47 14.39 -12.81
C ILE A 135 0.11 15.64 -12.14
N THR A 136 -0.70 16.70 -12.02
CA THR A 136 -0.32 17.96 -11.35
C THR A 136 -0.79 18.01 -9.91
N ALA A 137 -0.21 18.92 -9.11
CA ALA A 137 -0.56 19.07 -7.69
C ALA A 137 -1.97 19.65 -7.55
N GLU A 138 -2.36 20.54 -8.47
CA GLU A 138 -3.69 21.11 -8.55
C GLU A 138 -4.74 20.03 -8.80
N GLN A 139 -4.51 19.13 -9.76
CA GLN A 139 -5.41 18.01 -10.02
C GLN A 139 -5.53 17.05 -8.83
N LEU A 140 -4.42 16.78 -8.13
CA LEU A 140 -4.43 15.94 -6.92
C LEU A 140 -5.17 16.62 -5.76
N LYS A 141 -5.05 17.94 -5.63
CA LYS A 141 -5.81 18.74 -4.66
C LYS A 141 -7.30 18.72 -4.96
N GLU A 142 -7.69 18.87 -6.23
CA GLU A 142 -9.08 18.73 -6.68
C GLU A 142 -9.63 17.31 -6.41
N ALA A 143 -8.78 16.29 -6.52
CA ALA A 143 -9.08 14.90 -6.17
C ALA A 143 -9.09 14.64 -4.64
N GLY A 144 -8.93 15.66 -3.81
CA GLY A 144 -9.04 15.58 -2.35
C GLY A 144 -7.73 15.36 -1.59
N LEU A 145 -6.58 15.24 -2.27
CA LEU A 145 -5.30 15.03 -1.58
C LEU A 145 -4.79 16.34 -0.94
N PRO A 146 -4.56 16.37 0.38
CA PRO A 146 -4.19 17.59 1.07
C PRO A 146 -2.71 17.94 0.87
N GLU A 147 -2.43 19.20 0.54
CA GLU A 147 -1.08 19.75 0.38
C GLU A 147 -0.20 19.52 1.63
N ALA A 148 -0.80 19.58 2.83
CA ALA A 148 -0.09 19.34 4.10
C ALA A 148 0.50 17.91 4.23
N LYS A 149 0.05 16.96 3.41
CA LYS A 149 0.55 15.58 3.38
C LYS A 149 1.44 15.28 2.18
N LEU A 150 1.69 16.26 1.32
CA LEU A 150 2.64 16.13 0.23
C LEU A 150 4.05 16.03 0.80
N LEU A 151 4.76 14.97 0.45
CA LEU A 151 6.18 14.80 0.72
C LEU A 151 6.99 15.39 -0.43
N PRO A 152 7.96 16.27 -0.15
CA PRO A 152 8.86 16.76 -1.17
C PRO A 152 9.72 15.61 -1.69
N ILE A 153 9.79 15.47 -3.02
CA ILE A 153 10.72 14.55 -3.67
C ILE A 153 11.90 15.40 -4.13
N PRO A 154 13.11 15.17 -3.59
CA PRO A 154 14.32 15.83 -4.08
C PRO A 154 14.48 15.57 -5.58
N THR A 155 14.69 16.65 -6.34
CA THR A 155 15.02 16.63 -7.77
C THR A 155 16.51 16.63 -8.00
#